data_AF-A0A2T4VGP3-F1
#
_entry.id   AF-A0A2T4VGP3-F1
#
_cell.length_a   1.000
_cell.length_b   1.000
_cell.length_c   1.000
_cell.angle_alpha   90.00
_cell.angle_beta   90.00
_cell.angle_gamma   90.00
#
_symmetry.space_group_name_H-M   'P 1'
#
loop_
_entity.id
_entity.type
_entity.pdbx_description
1 polymer ?
#
loop_
_entity_poly.entity_id
_entity_poly.type
_entity_poly.pdbx_seq_one_letter_code
_entity_poly.pdbx_strand_id
1 'polypeptide(L)'
;MPSTRALLPLAFVILLLALSGCPSGGVYLRPDGGPGPEKCPEEALKTMRILRLQVGDAASVELDANQTDTSPITLYDGPVESMLNTDLGPLESPTRLYGRVWTGGPQVVIRYYEAKPPNGDTLQICAVARLAKGQLKKLPESKPGTAMLEFSGAGVYIVDSFR
;
A
#
# COMPACT_ATOMS: atom_id res chain seq x y z
N MET A 1 -69.93 26.69 19.47
CA MET A 1 -69.36 25.95 18.32
C MET A 1 -69.59 26.79 17.07
N PRO A 2 -68.64 26.99 16.15
CA PRO A 2 -67.20 26.71 16.14
C PRO A 2 -66.36 27.99 16.41
N SER A 3 -65.08 27.79 16.75
CA SER A 3 -64.09 28.84 17.02
C SER A 3 -63.11 28.92 15.85
N THR A 4 -63.00 30.12 15.28
CA THR A 4 -62.01 30.52 14.28
C THR A 4 -60.61 30.44 14.90
N ARG A 5 -59.68 29.69 14.29
CA ARG A 5 -58.26 29.73 14.69
C ARG A 5 -57.39 30.11 13.50
N ALA A 6 -56.59 31.13 13.79
CA ALA A 6 -55.75 31.89 12.89
C ALA A 6 -54.56 31.07 12.34
N LEU A 7 -54.17 31.45 11.13
CA LEU A 7 -52.90 31.13 10.50
C LEU A 7 -51.75 31.84 11.22
N LEU A 8 -50.63 31.14 11.44
CA LEU A 8 -49.28 31.71 11.40
C LEU A 8 -48.22 30.59 11.23
N PRO A 9 -47.32 30.68 10.23
CA PRO A 9 -46.26 29.71 9.96
C PRO A 9 -44.91 30.17 10.55
N LEU A 10 -44.07 29.23 11.01
CA LEU A 10 -42.60 29.30 11.25
C LEU A 10 -42.29 28.16 12.24
N ALA A 11 -41.24 27.35 12.18
CA ALA A 11 -39.98 27.45 11.47
C ALA A 11 -39.46 26.03 11.19
N PHE A 12 -39.03 25.82 9.95
CA PHE A 12 -38.32 24.62 9.51
C PHE A 12 -36.85 24.80 9.87
N VAL A 13 -36.36 24.16 10.94
CA VAL A 13 -34.92 24.10 11.24
C VAL A 13 -34.43 22.72 10.82
N ILE A 14 -34.05 22.58 9.54
CA ILE A 14 -33.28 21.42 9.09
C ILE A 14 -31.83 21.65 9.51
N LEU A 15 -31.39 20.93 10.55
CA LEU A 15 -30.00 20.84 10.95
C LEU A 15 -29.28 19.87 9.98
N LEU A 16 -28.69 20.41 8.91
CA LEU A 16 -27.79 19.67 8.03
C LEU A 16 -26.46 19.40 8.77
N LEU A 17 -26.34 18.22 9.36
CA LEU A 17 -25.06 17.64 9.78
C LEU A 17 -24.27 17.29 8.51
N ALA A 18 -23.47 18.25 8.03
CA ALA A 18 -22.45 17.99 7.03
C ALA A 18 -21.34 17.13 7.68
N LEU A 19 -21.49 15.81 7.58
CA LEU A 19 -20.39 14.87 7.79
C LEU A 19 -19.43 15.01 6.60
N SER A 20 -18.56 16.01 6.65
CA SER A 20 -17.36 16.08 5.82
C SER A 20 -16.37 15.02 6.32
N GLY A 21 -16.63 13.75 5.98
CA GLY A 21 -15.64 12.69 6.09
C GLY A 21 -14.46 13.02 5.17
N CYS A 22 -13.25 13.04 5.73
CA CYS A 22 -12.01 13.29 5.01
C CYS A 22 -11.94 12.42 3.75
N PRO A 23 -11.57 12.94 2.56
CA PRO A 23 -11.07 12.09 1.50
C PRO A 23 -9.73 11.55 1.99
N SER A 24 -9.76 10.45 2.73
CA SER A 24 -8.59 9.60 2.82
C SER A 24 -8.32 9.22 1.36
N GLY A 25 -7.22 9.72 0.81
CA GLY A 25 -6.77 9.46 -0.57
C GLY A 25 -6.51 7.97 -0.74
N GLY A 26 -7.59 7.20 -0.88
CA GLY A 26 -7.60 5.76 -0.94
C GLY A 26 -7.30 5.33 -2.36
N VAL A 27 -6.38 4.37 -2.50
CA VAL A 27 -6.17 3.67 -3.77
C VAL A 27 -7.47 2.98 -4.15
N TYR A 28 -7.97 3.24 -5.36
CA TYR A 28 -9.14 2.56 -5.91
C TYR A 28 -8.92 1.05 -5.90
N LEU A 29 -9.88 0.27 -5.40
CA LEU A 29 -9.80 -1.19 -5.43
C LEU A 29 -10.58 -1.75 -6.62
N ARG A 30 -9.97 -2.68 -7.32
CA ARG A 30 -10.61 -3.49 -8.35
C ARG A 30 -11.64 -4.44 -7.71
N PRO A 31 -12.61 -4.98 -8.49
CA PRO A 31 -13.58 -5.95 -7.99
C PRO A 31 -12.97 -7.22 -7.39
N ASP A 32 -11.74 -7.56 -7.78
CA ASP A 32 -10.99 -8.68 -7.22
C ASP A 32 -10.38 -8.37 -5.83
N GLY A 33 -10.47 -7.13 -5.34
CA GLY A 33 -9.89 -6.69 -4.07
C GLY A 33 -8.43 -6.23 -4.15
N GLY A 34 -7.82 -6.27 -5.34
CA GLY A 34 -6.49 -5.70 -5.58
C GLY A 34 -6.53 -4.18 -5.83
N PRO A 35 -5.42 -3.46 -5.60
CA PRO A 35 -5.36 -2.04 -5.90
C PRO A 35 -5.35 -1.79 -7.41
N GLY A 36 -6.09 -0.78 -7.86
CA GLY A 36 -6.12 -0.31 -9.24
C GLY A 36 -4.90 0.55 -9.58
N PRO A 37 -4.78 0.97 -10.86
CA PRO A 37 -3.64 1.74 -11.32
C PRO A 37 -3.48 3.07 -10.58
N GLU A 38 -2.23 3.48 -10.37
CA GLU A 38 -1.89 4.71 -9.65
C GLU A 38 -0.57 5.26 -10.21
N LYS A 39 -0.53 6.57 -10.48
CA LYS A 39 0.72 7.22 -10.91
C LYS A 39 1.68 7.34 -9.74
N CYS A 40 2.97 7.13 -9.99
CA CYS A 40 3.98 7.46 -9.00
C CYS A 40 3.99 8.99 -8.76
N PRO A 41 4.04 9.46 -7.50
CA PRO A 41 4.11 10.89 -7.21
C PRO A 41 5.34 11.55 -7.84
N GLU A 42 5.22 12.82 -8.26
CA GLU A 42 6.33 13.56 -8.90
C GLU A 42 7.57 13.64 -8.02
N GLU A 43 7.41 13.79 -6.70
CA GLU A 43 8.52 13.80 -5.75
C GLU A 43 9.25 12.45 -5.69
N ALA A 44 8.52 11.34 -5.79
CA ALA A 44 9.13 10.00 -5.88
C ALA A 44 9.89 9.84 -7.20
N LEU A 45 9.30 10.23 -8.34
CA LEU A 45 9.97 10.20 -9.65
C LEU A 45 11.26 11.04 -9.66
N LYS A 46 11.23 12.23 -9.05
CA LYS A 46 12.40 13.11 -8.90
C LYS A 46 13.48 12.47 -8.03
N THR A 47 13.09 11.90 -6.88
CA THR A 47 14.00 11.21 -5.96
C THR A 47 14.67 10.02 -6.65
N MET A 48 13.89 9.16 -7.31
CA MET A 48 14.40 8.02 -8.07
C MET A 48 15.38 8.47 -9.18
N ARG A 49 15.09 9.56 -9.89
CA ARG A 49 16.01 10.11 -10.90
C ARG A 49 17.35 10.57 -10.29
N ILE A 50 17.32 11.27 -9.16
CA ILE A 50 18.52 11.75 -8.47
C ILE A 50 19.39 10.57 -8.02
N LEU A 51 18.75 9.53 -7.48
CA LEU A 51 19.39 8.29 -7.03
C LEU A 51 19.75 7.34 -8.16
N ARG A 52 19.40 7.68 -9.41
CA ARG A 52 19.56 6.83 -10.60
C ARG A 52 18.88 5.46 -10.47
N LEU A 53 17.78 5.38 -9.73
CA LEU A 53 16.90 4.21 -9.66
C LEU A 53 16.05 4.17 -10.94
N GLN A 54 16.32 3.21 -11.82
CA GLN A 54 15.65 3.03 -13.10
C GLN A 54 14.47 2.07 -12.99
N VAL A 55 13.45 2.27 -13.83
CA VAL A 55 12.32 1.32 -13.91
C VAL A 55 12.84 -0.07 -14.29
N GLY A 56 12.50 -1.05 -13.47
CA GLY A 56 12.98 -2.43 -13.63
C GLY A 56 14.21 -2.78 -12.79
N ASP A 57 14.89 -1.80 -12.19
CA ASP A 57 15.90 -2.07 -11.17
C ASP A 57 15.28 -2.90 -10.05
N ALA A 58 16.02 -3.91 -9.59
CA ALA A 58 15.49 -4.90 -8.68
C ALA A 58 16.51 -5.35 -7.64
N ALA A 59 15.98 -5.78 -6.50
CA ALA A 59 16.73 -6.35 -5.38
C ALA A 59 15.93 -7.45 -4.70
N SER A 60 16.58 -8.23 -3.83
CA SER A 60 15.91 -9.14 -2.90
C SER A 60 15.40 -8.38 -1.69
N VAL A 61 14.22 -8.75 -1.19
CA VAL A 61 13.56 -8.13 -0.04
C VAL A 61 12.96 -9.20 0.88
N GLU A 62 13.02 -9.00 2.21
CA GLU A 62 12.14 -9.63 3.18
C GLU A 62 10.79 -8.91 3.21
N LEU A 63 9.72 -9.62 2.96
CA LEU A 63 8.36 -9.07 2.83
C LEU A 63 7.85 -8.44 4.12
N ASP A 64 8.23 -8.96 5.28
CA ASP A 64 7.96 -8.38 6.59
C ASP A 64 9.22 -8.45 7.44
N ALA A 65 9.69 -7.28 7.87
CA ALA A 65 10.87 -7.11 8.72
C ALA A 65 10.79 -7.87 10.05
N ASN A 66 9.59 -8.26 10.50
CA ASN A 66 9.36 -9.00 11.74
C ASN A 66 9.26 -10.52 11.54
N GLN A 67 9.29 -11.00 10.28
CA GLN A 67 9.12 -12.41 9.92
C GLN A 67 10.22 -12.88 8.95
N THR A 68 11.45 -12.41 9.17
CA THR A 68 12.62 -12.76 8.34
C THR A 68 13.00 -14.23 8.50
N ASP A 69 13.49 -14.85 7.41
CA ASP A 69 13.94 -16.26 7.39
C ASP A 69 12.92 -17.27 7.95
N THR A 70 11.63 -16.92 7.87
CA THR A 70 10.53 -17.71 8.40
C THR A 70 9.68 -18.25 7.26
N SER A 71 9.19 -19.48 7.40
CA SER A 71 8.21 -20.05 6.48
C SER A 71 7.25 -20.98 7.24
N PRO A 72 5.92 -20.83 7.05
CA PRO A 72 5.25 -19.78 6.29
C PRO A 72 5.25 -18.43 7.02
N ILE A 73 5.07 -17.33 6.29
CA ILE A 73 4.77 -16.00 6.88
C ILE A 73 3.29 -15.66 6.75
N THR A 74 2.81 -14.73 7.57
CA THR A 74 1.46 -14.14 7.43
C THR A 74 1.56 -12.63 7.22
N LEU A 75 1.13 -12.17 6.05
CA LEU A 75 0.96 -10.74 5.77
C LEU A 75 -0.45 -10.31 6.14
N TYR A 76 -0.59 -9.07 6.60
CA TYR A 76 -1.86 -8.45 6.97
C TYR A 76 -2.20 -7.32 5.99
N ASP A 77 -3.48 -7.14 5.68
CA ASP A 77 -3.94 -5.97 4.93
C ASP A 77 -3.57 -4.68 5.64
N GLY A 78 -2.94 -3.74 4.91
CA GLY A 78 -2.55 -2.45 5.46
C GLY A 78 -1.04 -2.19 5.41
N PRO A 79 -0.52 -1.32 6.29
CA PRO A 79 0.89 -0.93 6.28
C PRO A 79 1.83 -2.12 6.47
N VAL A 80 2.99 -2.07 5.81
CA VAL A 80 4.07 -3.07 5.99
C VAL A 80 5.42 -2.38 6.02
N GLU A 81 6.32 -2.93 6.83
CA GLU A 81 7.74 -2.63 6.80
C GLU A 81 8.48 -3.87 6.26
N SER A 82 9.13 -3.70 5.12
CA SER A 82 9.97 -4.72 4.50
C SER A 82 11.44 -4.31 4.61
N MET A 83 12.36 -5.22 4.29
CA MET A 83 13.80 -4.96 4.40
C MET A 83 14.52 -5.45 3.16
N LEU A 84 15.36 -4.61 2.55
CA LEU A 84 16.25 -5.08 1.49
C LEU A 84 17.23 -6.12 2.05
N ASN A 85 17.36 -7.24 1.34
CA ASN A 85 18.38 -8.25 1.57
C ASN A 85 19.64 -8.00 0.75
N THR A 86 19.47 -7.36 -0.41
CA THR A 86 20.55 -6.95 -1.32
C THR A 86 20.36 -5.49 -1.69
N ASP A 87 21.42 -4.84 -2.12
CA ASP A 87 21.38 -3.43 -2.51
C ASP A 87 20.44 -3.20 -3.70
N LEU A 88 19.74 -2.06 -3.69
CA LEU A 88 18.91 -1.56 -4.79
C LEU A 88 19.50 -0.24 -5.28
N GLY A 89 20.41 -0.32 -6.26
CA GLY A 89 21.18 0.85 -6.69
C GLY A 89 21.99 1.43 -5.51
N PRO A 90 21.83 2.72 -5.15
CA PRO A 90 22.51 3.31 -4.00
C PRO A 90 21.83 3.02 -2.65
N LEU A 91 20.71 2.28 -2.63
CA LEU A 91 20.03 1.89 -1.40
C LEU A 91 20.66 0.61 -0.87
N GLU A 92 21.62 0.74 0.05
CA GLU A 92 22.33 -0.38 0.66
C GLU A 92 21.42 -1.21 1.56
N SER A 93 21.62 -2.53 1.60
CA SER A 93 21.05 -3.38 2.64
C SER A 93 21.61 -2.98 4.02
N PRO A 94 20.80 -2.92 5.11
CA PRO A 94 19.38 -3.30 5.21
C PRO A 94 18.40 -2.10 5.13
N THR A 95 18.32 -1.40 4.00
CA THR A 95 17.30 -0.35 3.79
C THR A 95 15.89 -0.86 4.09
N ARG A 96 15.14 -0.14 4.93
CA ARG A 96 13.72 -0.40 5.20
C ARG A 96 12.86 0.13 4.07
N LEU A 97 11.85 -0.63 3.67
CA LEU A 97 10.85 -0.20 2.71
C LEU A 97 9.50 -0.10 3.40
N TYR A 98 8.86 1.07 3.32
CA TYR A 98 7.53 1.28 3.87
C TYR A 98 6.50 1.28 2.76
N GLY A 99 5.44 0.52 2.98
CA GLY A 99 4.46 0.26 1.95
C GLY A 99 3.11 -0.16 2.49
N ARG A 100 2.30 -0.70 1.58
CA ARG A 100 0.99 -1.25 1.87
C ARG A 100 0.80 -2.58 1.17
N VAL A 101 0.14 -3.49 1.89
CA VAL A 101 -0.26 -4.82 1.45
C VAL A 101 -1.77 -4.81 1.16
N TRP A 102 -2.14 -5.47 0.07
CA TRP A 102 -3.51 -5.86 -0.27
C TRP A 102 -3.58 -7.37 -0.47
N THR A 103 -4.48 -8.02 0.27
CA THR A 103 -4.70 -9.46 0.36
C THR A 103 -6.09 -9.84 -0.15
N GLY A 104 -6.96 -8.88 -0.49
CA GLY A 104 -8.30 -9.14 -1.02
C GLY A 104 -8.27 -9.96 -2.32
N GLY A 105 -7.29 -9.71 -3.19
CA GLY A 105 -7.06 -10.42 -4.43
C GLY A 105 -6.59 -11.88 -4.27
N PRO A 106 -6.60 -12.67 -5.37
CA PRO A 106 -6.04 -14.02 -5.37
C PRO A 106 -4.52 -14.05 -5.14
N GLN A 107 -3.86 -12.91 -5.37
CA GLN A 107 -2.44 -12.67 -5.15
C GLN A 107 -2.28 -11.49 -4.20
N VAL A 108 -1.24 -11.54 -3.37
CA VAL A 108 -0.85 -10.40 -2.57
C VAL A 108 -0.24 -9.34 -3.48
N VAL A 109 -0.69 -8.11 -3.32
CA VAL A 109 -0.05 -6.94 -3.94
C VAL A 109 0.60 -6.12 -2.85
N ILE A 110 1.86 -5.75 -3.05
CA ILE A 110 2.60 -4.88 -2.14
C ILE A 110 3.19 -3.73 -2.94
N ARG A 111 2.89 -2.51 -2.50
CA ARG A 111 3.44 -1.27 -3.06
C ARG A 111 4.26 -0.60 -1.97
N TYR A 112 5.48 -0.23 -2.29
CA TYR A 112 6.35 0.56 -1.44
C TYR A 112 6.38 2.00 -1.96
N TYR A 113 6.26 2.92 -1.02
CA TYR A 113 6.20 4.35 -1.27
C TYR A 113 7.42 5.07 -0.69
N GLU A 114 8.09 4.45 0.28
CA GLU A 114 9.25 5.05 0.95
C GLU A 114 10.35 4.03 1.18
N ALA A 115 11.60 4.51 1.14
CA ALA A 115 12.79 3.77 1.52
C ALA A 115 13.59 4.54 2.57
N LYS A 116 14.04 3.86 3.61
CA LYS A 116 14.88 4.43 4.67
C LYS A 116 16.18 3.64 4.77
N PRO A 117 17.27 4.15 4.17
CA PRO A 117 18.59 3.60 4.38
C PRO A 117 18.98 3.67 5.87
N PRO A 118 19.84 2.77 6.36
CA PRO A 118 20.21 2.73 7.79
C PRO A 118 20.73 4.06 8.34
N ASN A 119 21.50 4.79 7.52
CA ASN A 119 22.14 6.06 7.88
C ASN A 119 21.66 7.25 7.02
N GLY A 120 20.50 7.13 6.37
CA GLY A 120 19.99 8.14 5.44
C GLY A 120 18.64 8.71 5.86
N ASP A 121 18.15 9.72 5.12
CA ASP A 121 16.78 10.21 5.25
C ASP A 121 15.77 9.27 4.63
N THR A 122 14.48 9.48 4.93
CA THR A 122 13.40 8.74 4.26
C THR A 122 13.23 9.30 2.85
N LEU A 123 13.28 8.42 1.86
CA LEU A 123 13.27 8.74 0.44
C LEU A 123 11.94 8.28 -0.16
N GLN A 124 11.28 9.15 -0.91
CA GLN A 124 10.07 8.79 -1.65
C GLN A 124 10.45 7.96 -2.88
N ILE A 125 9.86 6.78 -3.03
CA ILE A 125 10.10 5.87 -4.16
C ILE A 125 8.78 5.25 -4.62
N CYS A 126 8.79 4.56 -5.76
CA CYS A 126 7.71 3.67 -6.13
C CYS A 126 8.30 2.31 -6.49
N ALA A 127 7.97 1.30 -5.69
CA ALA A 127 8.42 -0.06 -5.95
C ALA A 127 7.32 -1.07 -5.64
N VAL A 128 7.41 -2.26 -6.23
CA VAL A 128 6.46 -3.35 -6.02
C VAL A 128 7.18 -4.64 -5.70
N ALA A 129 6.63 -5.40 -4.76
CA ALA A 129 7.07 -6.78 -4.56
C ALA A 129 6.55 -7.66 -5.70
N ARG A 130 7.41 -8.49 -6.28
CA ARG A 130 7.08 -9.50 -7.29
C ARG A 130 7.97 -10.73 -7.08
N LEU A 131 7.43 -11.90 -7.36
CA LEU A 131 8.17 -13.16 -7.27
C LEU A 131 8.11 -13.92 -8.59
N ALA A 132 9.24 -14.47 -9.02
CA ALA A 132 9.26 -15.48 -10.07
C ALA A 132 8.66 -16.80 -9.54
N LYS A 133 7.87 -17.49 -10.37
CA LYS A 133 7.25 -18.82 -10.09
C LYS A 133 6.24 -18.89 -8.93
N GLY A 134 5.54 -17.81 -8.62
CA GLY A 134 4.44 -17.87 -7.64
C GLY A 134 3.56 -16.62 -7.57
N GLN A 135 3.98 -15.49 -8.16
CA GLN A 135 3.20 -14.25 -8.24
C GLN A 135 2.61 -13.79 -6.89
N LEU A 136 3.30 -14.06 -5.77
CA LEU A 136 2.79 -13.80 -4.41
C LEU A 136 1.40 -14.42 -4.16
N LYS A 137 1.13 -15.60 -4.72
CA LYS A 137 -0.12 -16.33 -4.53
C LYS A 137 -0.26 -16.77 -3.08
N LYS A 138 -1.43 -16.50 -2.52
CA LYS A 138 -1.82 -16.87 -1.16
C LYS A 138 -1.99 -18.39 -1.04
N LEU A 139 -1.65 -18.93 0.13
CA LEU A 139 -2.04 -20.27 0.51
C LEU A 139 -3.57 -20.37 0.71
N PRO A 140 -4.19 -21.54 0.41
CA PRO A 140 -5.64 -21.73 0.56
C PRO A 140 -6.19 -21.44 1.96
N GLU A 141 -5.35 -21.59 2.98
CA GLU A 141 -5.69 -21.41 4.40
C GLU A 141 -5.73 -19.92 4.82
N SER A 142 -5.39 -19.00 3.91
CA SER A 142 -5.40 -17.55 4.17
C SER A 142 -6.80 -17.06 4.54
N LYS A 143 -6.89 -16.30 5.63
CA LYS A 143 -8.15 -15.74 6.13
C LYS A 143 -8.42 -14.38 5.48
N PRO A 144 -9.68 -13.89 5.49
CA PRO A 144 -9.97 -12.52 5.05
C PRO A 144 -9.10 -11.49 5.79
N GLY A 145 -8.49 -10.57 5.04
CA GLY A 145 -7.57 -9.55 5.57
C GLY A 145 -6.16 -10.05 5.86
N THR A 146 -5.86 -11.32 5.56
CA THR A 146 -4.50 -11.87 5.68
C THR A 146 -4.11 -12.68 4.44
N ALA A 147 -2.81 -12.91 4.30
CA ALA A 147 -2.25 -13.78 3.29
C ALA A 147 -1.11 -14.60 3.89
N MET A 148 -1.28 -15.92 3.88
CA MET A 148 -0.19 -16.84 4.22
C MET A 148 0.63 -17.14 2.97
N LEU A 149 1.96 -17.06 3.09
CA LEU A 149 2.92 -17.32 2.01
C LEU A 149 3.98 -18.32 2.49
N GLU A 150 4.40 -19.22 1.61
CA GLU A 150 5.44 -20.25 1.86
C GLU A 150 6.87 -19.69 1.94
N PHE A 151 7.04 -18.38 1.79
CA PHE A 151 8.33 -17.72 1.69
C PHE A 151 8.26 -16.34 2.35
N SER A 152 9.35 -15.92 3.01
CA SER A 152 9.50 -14.56 3.53
C SER A 152 10.11 -13.60 2.52
N GLY A 153 10.91 -14.11 1.57
CA GLY A 153 11.62 -13.32 0.58
C GLY A 153 10.87 -13.12 -0.74
N ALA A 154 11.09 -11.98 -1.40
CA ALA A 154 10.64 -11.70 -2.76
C ALA A 154 11.64 -10.83 -3.53
N GLY A 155 11.37 -10.58 -4.82
CA GLY A 155 12.01 -9.48 -5.54
C GLY A 155 11.24 -8.19 -5.33
N VAL A 156 11.93 -7.07 -5.19
CA VAL A 156 11.33 -5.73 -5.26
C VAL A 156 11.80 -5.05 -6.54
N TYR A 157 10.91 -4.32 -7.22
CA TYR A 157 11.18 -3.70 -8.52
C TYR A 157 10.75 -2.24 -8.51
N ILE A 158 11.63 -1.34 -8.98
CA ILE A 158 11.31 0.08 -9.20
C ILE A 158 10.32 0.23 -10.36
N VAL A 159 9.33 1.10 -10.17
CA VAL A 159 8.28 1.40 -11.17
C VAL A 159 8.05 2.91 -11.30
N ASP A 160 7.62 3.34 -12.48
CA ASP A 160 7.15 4.71 -12.73
C ASP A 160 5.65 4.91 -12.45
N SER A 161 4.95 3.79 -12.29
CA SER A 161 3.51 3.72 -12.09
C SER A 161 3.14 2.35 -11.53
N PHE A 162 2.13 2.33 -10.66
CA PHE A 162 1.51 1.08 -10.24
C PHE A 162 0.41 0.70 -11.23
N ARG A 163 0.44 -0.54 -11.70
CA ARG A 163 -0.47 -1.07 -12.73
C ARG A 163 -1.47 -2.06 -12.15
#